data_AF-A0A7S3Y4X8-F1
#
_entry.id   AF-A0A7S3Y4X8-F1
#
_cell.length_a   1.000
_cell.length_b   1.000
_cell.length_c   1.000
_cell.angle_alpha   90.00
_cell.angle_beta   90.00
_cell.angle_gamma   90.00
#
_symmetry.space_group_name_H-M   'P 1'
#
loop_
_entity.id
_entity.type
_entity.pdbx_description
1 polymer ?
#
loop_
_entity_poly.entity_id
_entity_poly.type
_entity_poly.pdbx_seq_one_letter_code
_entity_poly.pdbx_strand_id
1 'polypeptide(L)'
;MASADEDLSFLLRLLTFQVSFALPKPDHATSFSKAYKRFYQVPDVSESLQALEAARREMVNQLRMSDQDNGGVISSVNQFLPYAFQLMNSVLQASEGVRLEAKLEFKWESGLSTARGGRRMAENSDPALMFDLGMAVAAKALALGNLATLAAGDLRSGAGGAGPAVAHLREAAGLWAWVAAERLPERYAHAECAAAVAEGLGQWCLARAQLAA
;
A
#
# COMPACT_ATOMS: atom_id res chain seq x y z
N MET A 1 -15.47 -33.09 27.15
CA MET A 1 -15.19 -33.59 25.79
C MET A 1 -15.55 -32.47 24.81
N ALA A 2 -14.72 -31.42 24.78
CA ALA A 2 -14.66 -30.50 23.63
C ALA A 2 -14.03 -31.31 22.49
N SER A 3 -14.69 -31.30 21.33
CA SER A 3 -14.69 -32.44 20.41
C SER A 3 -13.57 -32.35 19.38
N ALA A 4 -13.05 -33.49 18.92
CA ALA A 4 -12.05 -33.55 17.85
C ALA A 4 -12.47 -32.78 16.57
N ASP A 5 -13.77 -32.49 16.38
CA ASP A 5 -14.27 -31.63 15.30
C ASP A 5 -13.93 -30.15 15.48
N GLU A 6 -13.81 -29.65 16.71
CA GLU A 6 -13.40 -28.26 16.98
C GLU A 6 -11.91 -28.08 16.64
N ASP A 7 -11.08 -29.07 16.99
CA ASP A 7 -9.65 -29.08 16.66
C ASP A 7 -9.41 -29.24 15.14
N LEU A 8 -10.20 -30.07 14.46
CA LEU A 8 -10.10 -30.26 13.01
C LEU A 8 -10.58 -29.02 12.23
N SER A 9 -11.67 -28.39 12.69
CA SER A 9 -12.19 -27.12 12.16
C SER A 9 -11.16 -25.99 12.34
N PHE A 10 -10.51 -25.93 13.50
CA PHE A 10 -9.44 -24.98 13.78
C PHE A 10 -8.21 -25.19 12.89
N LEU A 11 -7.76 -26.44 12.72
CA LEU A 11 -6.64 -26.78 11.83
C LEU A 11 -6.96 -26.49 10.35
N LEU A 12 -8.19 -26.74 9.89
CA LEU A 12 -8.64 -26.39 8.53
C LEU A 12 -8.69 -24.87 8.33
N ARG A 13 -9.20 -24.11 9.30
CA ARG A 13 -9.17 -22.64 9.27
C ARG A 13 -7.73 -22.15 9.15
N LEU A 14 -6.81 -22.67 9.95
CA LEU A 14 -5.39 -22.33 9.90
C LEU A 14 -4.72 -22.72 8.56
N LEU A 15 -5.06 -23.87 7.98
CA LEU A 15 -4.55 -24.33 6.68
C LEU A 15 -4.90 -23.37 5.55
N THR A 16 -6.06 -22.72 5.63
CA THR A 16 -6.48 -21.79 4.60
C THR A 16 -5.77 -20.42 4.64
N PHE A 17 -5.02 -20.07 5.71
CA PHE A 17 -4.35 -18.77 5.85
C PHE A 17 -3.06 -18.60 5.03
N GLN A 18 -2.58 -19.63 4.32
CA GLN A 18 -1.29 -19.59 3.61
C GLN A 18 -1.37 -18.86 2.25
N VAL A 19 -1.73 -17.58 2.27
CA VAL A 19 -1.63 -16.73 1.09
C VAL A 19 -0.64 -15.62 1.38
N SER A 20 0.54 -15.70 0.78
CA SER A 20 1.49 -14.58 0.75
C SER A 20 1.34 -13.86 -0.57
N PHE A 21 1.26 -12.54 -0.50
CA PHE A 21 1.22 -11.68 -1.66
C PHE A 21 2.60 -11.08 -1.90
N ALA A 22 3.04 -11.09 -3.16
CA ALA A 22 4.18 -10.29 -3.54
C ALA A 22 3.81 -8.80 -3.40
N LEU A 23 4.75 -8.00 -2.89
CA LEU A 23 4.55 -6.57 -2.74
C LEU A 23 4.85 -5.85 -4.06
N PRO A 24 4.07 -4.82 -4.43
CA PRO A 24 4.33 -4.03 -5.61
C PRO A 24 5.62 -3.23 -5.44
N LYS A 25 6.42 -3.12 -6.51
CA LYS A 25 7.77 -2.55 -6.47
C LYS A 25 7.82 -1.22 -7.23
N PRO A 26 8.10 -0.09 -6.57
CA PRO A 26 8.25 1.19 -7.24
C PRO A 26 9.62 1.31 -7.92
N ASP A 27 9.66 2.09 -9.00
CA ASP A 27 10.91 2.52 -9.66
C ASP A 27 11.50 3.76 -8.95
N HIS A 28 12.80 3.94 -9.05
CA HIS A 28 13.56 5.02 -8.39
C HIS A 28 13.42 6.39 -9.06
N ALA A 29 12.73 6.50 -10.20
CA ALA A 29 12.88 7.62 -11.13
C ALA A 29 12.20 8.96 -10.73
N THR A 30 11.51 9.05 -9.59
CA THR A 30 10.75 10.27 -9.23
C THR A 30 11.59 11.25 -8.41
N SER A 31 11.64 12.52 -8.85
CA SER A 31 12.29 13.61 -8.12
C SER A 31 11.31 14.78 -7.97
N PHE A 32 10.79 14.95 -6.74
CA PHE A 32 9.91 16.08 -6.40
C PHE A 32 10.67 17.40 -6.46
N SER A 33 11.94 17.39 -6.06
CA SER A 33 12.87 18.52 -6.20
C SER A 33 12.98 19.08 -7.62
N LYS A 34 12.94 18.23 -8.65
CA LYS A 34 12.91 18.68 -10.05
C LYS A 34 11.55 19.23 -10.46
N ALA A 35 10.46 18.58 -10.05
CA ALA A 35 9.11 18.97 -10.43
C ALA A 35 8.66 20.30 -9.78
N TYR A 36 9.08 20.55 -8.53
CA TYR A 36 8.67 21.71 -7.74
C TYR A 36 9.81 22.73 -7.53
N LYS A 37 10.81 22.77 -8.42
CA LYS A 37 12.03 23.58 -8.24
C LYS A 37 11.78 25.05 -7.88
N ARG A 38 10.78 25.72 -8.47
CA ARG A 38 10.33 27.09 -8.12
C ARG A 38 10.01 27.26 -6.63
N PHE A 39 9.41 26.24 -6.03
CA PHE A 39 8.92 26.28 -4.65
C PHE A 39 10.01 25.97 -3.62
N TYR A 40 11.16 25.43 -4.04
CA TYR A 40 12.33 25.22 -3.17
C TYR A 40 12.96 26.52 -2.67
N GLN A 41 12.58 27.67 -3.25
CA GLN A 41 13.01 28.99 -2.80
C GLN A 41 12.22 29.49 -1.58
N VAL A 42 11.09 28.83 -1.24
CA VAL A 42 10.31 29.10 -0.03
C VAL A 42 10.73 28.10 1.04
N PRO A 43 11.34 28.54 2.17
CA PRO A 43 11.95 27.64 3.16
C PRO A 43 11.00 26.52 3.65
N ASP A 44 9.80 26.87 4.11
CA ASP A 44 8.85 25.92 4.70
C ASP A 44 8.33 24.88 3.66
N VAL A 45 8.19 25.31 2.40
CA VAL A 45 7.75 24.44 1.30
C VAL A 45 8.89 23.52 0.86
N SER A 46 10.12 24.05 0.84
CA SER A 46 11.34 23.29 0.54
C SER A 46 11.56 22.17 1.55
N GLU A 47 11.40 22.45 2.84
CA GLU A 47 11.53 21.45 3.91
C GLU A 47 10.47 20.34 3.77
N SER A 48 9.21 20.72 3.55
CA SER A 48 8.11 19.77 3.36
C SER A 48 8.31 18.86 2.14
N LEU A 49 8.79 19.42 1.02
CA LEU A 49 9.09 18.66 -0.20
C LEU A 49 10.31 17.75 -0.03
N GLN A 50 11.33 18.18 0.71
CA GLN A 50 12.48 17.34 1.05
C GLN A 50 12.08 16.18 1.97
N ALA A 51 11.23 16.43 2.97
CA ALA A 51 10.69 15.39 3.84
C ALA A 51 9.86 14.36 3.06
N LEU A 52 9.00 14.83 2.13
CA LEU A 52 8.26 13.95 1.22
C LEU A 52 9.21 13.10 0.35
N GLU A 53 10.22 13.70 -0.26
CA GLU A 53 11.17 12.99 -1.12
C GLU A 53 11.99 11.96 -0.33
N ALA A 54 12.41 12.30 0.89
CA ALA A 54 13.11 11.40 1.79
C ALA A 54 12.22 10.22 2.23
N ALA A 55 10.98 10.48 2.66
CA ALA A 55 10.03 9.46 3.05
C ALA A 55 9.68 8.52 1.89
N ARG A 56 9.49 9.06 0.68
CA ARG A 56 9.27 8.23 -0.51
C ARG A 56 10.49 7.38 -0.83
N ARG A 57 11.70 7.92 -0.73
CA ARG A 57 12.94 7.17 -0.99
C ARG A 57 13.09 6.01 -0.02
N GLU A 58 12.79 6.23 1.26
CA GLU A 58 12.81 5.17 2.27
C GLU A 58 11.77 4.09 1.95
N MET A 59 10.53 4.48 1.65
CA MET A 59 9.48 3.55 1.23
C MET A 59 9.88 2.71 0.01
N VAL A 60 10.48 3.34 -1.01
CA VAL A 60 10.99 2.65 -2.20
C VAL A 60 12.09 1.66 -1.84
N ASN A 61 13.03 2.04 -0.97
CA ASN A 61 14.11 1.16 -0.54
C ASN A 61 13.56 -0.08 0.19
N GLN A 62 12.65 0.15 1.14
CA GLN A 62 12.00 -0.93 1.88
C GLN A 62 11.27 -1.89 0.93
N LEU A 63 10.41 -1.38 0.05
CA LEU A 63 9.66 -2.21 -0.90
C LEU A 63 10.55 -3.04 -1.84
N ARG A 64 11.72 -2.51 -2.23
CA ARG A 64 12.67 -3.26 -3.09
C ARG A 64 13.48 -4.30 -2.32
N MET A 65 13.69 -4.12 -1.01
CA MET A 65 14.39 -5.07 -0.14
C MET A 65 13.45 -6.10 0.50
N SER A 66 12.14 -5.87 0.47
CA SER A 66 11.11 -6.51 1.31
C SER A 66 10.70 -7.96 0.98
N ASP A 67 11.59 -8.81 0.47
CA ASP A 67 11.21 -10.23 0.31
C ASP A 67 10.81 -10.88 1.67
N GLN A 68 11.13 -10.25 2.82
CA GLN A 68 10.72 -10.70 4.15
C GLN A 68 10.33 -9.62 5.19
N ASP A 69 10.59 -8.33 4.98
CA ASP A 69 10.31 -7.28 6.00
C ASP A 69 9.00 -6.49 5.73
N ASN A 70 7.87 -7.13 6.04
CA ASN A 70 6.56 -6.48 5.95
C ASN A 70 6.39 -5.33 6.97
N GLY A 71 7.09 -5.39 8.12
CA GLY A 71 7.03 -4.37 9.17
C GLY A 71 7.70 -3.06 8.74
N GLY A 72 8.89 -3.15 8.15
CA GLY A 72 9.61 -2.02 7.57
C GLY A 72 8.83 -1.33 6.44
N VAL A 73 8.14 -2.12 5.60
CA VAL A 73 7.22 -1.58 4.57
C VAL A 73 6.08 -0.79 5.21
N ILE A 74 5.39 -1.34 6.20
CA ILE A 74 4.29 -0.64 6.87
C ILE A 74 4.78 0.67 7.51
N SER A 75 5.92 0.63 8.20
CA SER A 75 6.49 1.80 8.87
C SER A 75 6.87 2.91 7.88
N SER A 76 7.56 2.57 6.80
CA SER A 76 7.96 3.53 5.77
C SER A 76 6.76 4.11 5.00
N VAL A 77 5.73 3.30 4.69
CA VAL A 77 4.49 3.82 4.11
C VAL A 77 3.78 4.77 5.08
N ASN A 78 3.69 4.44 6.37
CA ASN A 78 3.08 5.32 7.38
C ASN A 78 3.82 6.66 7.52
N GLN A 79 5.13 6.72 7.26
CA GLN A 79 5.89 7.97 7.21
C GLN A 79 5.62 8.77 5.94
N PHE A 80 5.45 8.09 4.80
CA PHE A 80 5.21 8.72 3.50
C PHE A 80 3.80 9.32 3.36
N LEU A 81 2.75 8.58 3.77
CA LEU A 81 1.36 8.95 3.51
C LEU A 81 0.99 10.36 3.99
N PRO A 82 1.32 10.82 5.21
CA PRO A 82 0.95 12.16 5.67
C PRO A 82 1.46 13.28 4.75
N TYR A 83 2.71 13.19 4.29
CA TYR A 83 3.30 14.17 3.38
C TYR A 83 2.64 14.13 1.99
N ALA A 84 2.34 12.93 1.48
CA ALA A 84 1.68 12.76 0.19
C ALA A 84 0.25 13.34 0.20
N PHE A 85 -0.52 13.06 1.26
CA PHE A 85 -1.86 13.64 1.47
C PHE A 85 -1.82 15.16 1.61
N GLN A 86 -0.83 15.70 2.35
CA GLN A 86 -0.68 17.14 2.50
C GLN A 86 -0.39 17.82 1.16
N LEU A 87 0.52 17.27 0.35
CA LEU A 87 0.82 17.79 -0.98
C LEU A 87 -0.42 17.74 -1.88
N MET A 88 -1.13 16.61 -1.88
CA MET A 88 -2.34 16.42 -2.68
C MET A 88 -3.44 17.43 -2.31
N ASN A 89 -3.73 17.60 -1.02
CA ASN A 89 -4.70 18.59 -0.54
C ASN A 89 -4.27 20.01 -0.89
N SER A 90 -2.98 20.33 -0.78
CA SER A 90 -2.45 21.64 -1.16
C SER A 90 -2.63 21.93 -2.65
N VAL A 91 -2.44 20.93 -3.51
CA VAL A 91 -2.64 21.08 -4.95
C VAL A 91 -4.12 21.22 -5.31
N LEU A 92 -5.00 20.43 -4.68
CA LEU A 92 -6.46 20.51 -4.88
C LEU A 92 -7.06 21.85 -4.42
N GLN A 93 -6.48 22.48 -3.39
CA GLN A 93 -6.91 23.77 -2.86
C GLN A 93 -6.32 24.98 -3.58
N ALA A 94 -5.31 24.77 -4.45
CA ALA A 94 -4.68 25.86 -5.17
C ALA A 94 -5.66 26.46 -6.20
N SER A 95 -6.01 27.74 -6.03
CA SER A 95 -6.91 28.47 -6.92
C SER A 95 -6.30 28.71 -8.31
N GLU A 96 -4.98 28.79 -8.38
CA GLU A 96 -4.21 28.78 -9.63
C GLU A 96 -3.54 27.41 -9.75
N GLY A 97 -3.86 26.66 -10.81
CA GLY A 97 -3.31 25.31 -11.00
C GLY A 97 -1.78 25.30 -10.86
N VAL A 98 -1.26 24.48 -9.95
CA VAL A 98 0.17 24.39 -9.66
C VAL A 98 0.90 23.89 -10.91
N ARG A 99 1.65 24.77 -11.57
CA ARG A 99 2.45 24.39 -12.74
C ARG A 99 3.77 23.75 -12.30
N LEU A 100 3.90 22.46 -12.54
CA LEU A 100 5.16 21.73 -12.35
C LEU A 100 6.20 22.19 -13.39
N GLU A 101 7.46 22.33 -12.96
CA GLU A 101 8.59 22.61 -13.87
C GLU A 101 9.07 21.38 -14.63
N ALA A 102 8.84 20.21 -14.05
CA ALA A 102 9.15 18.93 -14.66
C ALA A 102 8.01 17.94 -14.38
N LYS A 103 7.89 16.98 -15.29
CA LYS A 103 6.91 15.91 -15.21
C LYS A 103 7.13 15.03 -13.98
N LEU A 104 6.06 14.71 -13.25
CA LEU A 104 6.11 13.68 -12.21
C LEU A 104 5.80 12.33 -12.82
N GLU A 105 6.79 11.44 -12.83
CA GLU A 105 6.63 10.08 -13.33
C GLU A 105 6.73 9.10 -12.18
N PHE A 106 5.72 8.24 -12.07
CA PHE A 106 5.65 7.16 -11.10
C PHE A 106 5.50 5.85 -11.85
N LYS A 107 6.39 4.92 -11.57
CA LYS A 107 6.37 3.59 -12.18
C LYS A 107 6.34 2.56 -11.07
N TRP A 108 5.43 1.61 -11.23
CA TRP A 108 5.24 0.52 -10.30
C TRP A 108 5.18 -0.79 -11.08
N GLU A 109 5.82 -1.81 -10.50
CA GLU A 109 5.61 -3.21 -10.83
C GLU A 109 4.54 -3.76 -9.89
N SER A 110 3.56 -4.45 -10.47
CA SER A 110 2.50 -5.10 -9.70
C SER A 110 3.05 -6.35 -9.01
N GLY A 111 2.60 -6.59 -7.78
CA GLY A 111 2.81 -7.85 -7.06
C GLY A 111 1.74 -8.91 -7.39
N LEU A 112 0.58 -8.51 -7.91
CA LEU A 112 -0.54 -9.41 -8.23
C LEU A 112 -0.55 -9.89 -9.70
N SER A 113 0.08 -9.16 -10.61
CA SER A 113 0.09 -9.49 -12.04
C SER A 113 1.37 -10.21 -12.45
N THR A 114 1.23 -11.35 -13.13
CA THR A 114 2.35 -12.11 -13.72
C THR A 114 2.77 -11.58 -15.09
N ALA A 115 2.06 -10.59 -15.64
CA ALA A 115 2.44 -9.96 -16.91
C ALA A 115 3.75 -9.19 -16.72
N ARG A 116 4.85 -9.76 -17.23
CA ARG A 116 6.20 -9.15 -17.21
C ARG A 116 6.17 -7.80 -17.92
N GLY A 117 6.03 -6.73 -17.14
CA GLY A 117 6.05 -5.36 -17.64
C GLY A 117 5.45 -4.39 -16.63
N GLY A 118 6.28 -3.88 -15.71
CA GLY A 118 5.89 -2.78 -14.83
C GLY A 118 5.38 -1.60 -15.66
N ARG A 119 4.20 -1.06 -15.32
CA ARG A 119 3.59 0.04 -16.08
C ARG A 119 4.20 1.35 -15.61
N ARG A 120 4.83 2.06 -16.56
CA ARG A 120 5.33 3.42 -16.36
C ARG A 120 4.18 4.38 -16.57
N MET A 121 3.76 5.08 -15.52
CA MET A 121 2.81 6.17 -15.63
C MET A 121 3.57 7.49 -15.53
N ALA A 122 3.37 8.31 -16.55
CA ALA A 122 4.13 9.52 -16.73
C ALA A 122 3.15 10.64 -17.03
N GLU A 123 2.92 11.56 -16.08
CA GLU A 123 2.02 12.70 -16.29
C GLU A 123 2.42 13.99 -15.55
N ASN A 124 1.93 15.12 -16.03
CA ASN A 124 2.21 16.46 -15.48
C ASN A 124 1.17 16.89 -14.42
N SER A 125 0.48 15.98 -13.71
CA SER A 125 -0.77 16.30 -13.00
C SER A 125 -1.10 15.46 -11.76
N ASP A 126 -2.05 15.94 -10.94
CA ASP A 126 -2.62 15.35 -9.71
C ASP A 126 -2.95 13.85 -9.78
N PRO A 127 -3.45 13.30 -10.90
CA PRO A 127 -3.70 11.86 -11.02
C PRO A 127 -2.44 11.00 -10.86
N ALA A 128 -1.26 11.53 -11.14
CA ALA A 128 0.01 10.82 -10.95
C ALA A 128 0.34 10.61 -9.48
N LEU A 129 0.10 11.63 -8.63
CA LEU A 129 0.30 11.55 -7.19
C LEU A 129 -0.77 10.65 -6.54
N MET A 130 -2.02 10.77 -6.97
CA MET A 130 -3.11 9.85 -6.55
C MET A 130 -2.75 8.38 -6.85
N PHE A 131 -2.16 8.11 -8.01
CA PHE A 131 -1.71 6.77 -8.37
C PHE A 131 -0.58 6.27 -7.46
N ASP A 132 0.46 7.08 -7.20
CA ASP A 132 1.56 6.69 -6.30
C ASP A 132 1.06 6.44 -4.87
N LEU A 133 0.11 7.26 -4.40
CA LEU A 133 -0.56 7.11 -3.11
C LEU A 133 -1.38 5.81 -3.06
N GLY A 134 -2.19 5.54 -4.08
CA GLY A 134 -2.98 4.30 -4.20
C GLY A 134 -2.10 3.05 -4.15
N MET A 135 -0.99 3.05 -4.89
CA MET A 135 -0.04 1.94 -4.89
C MET A 135 0.67 1.77 -3.55
N ALA A 136 1.04 2.86 -2.86
CA ALA A 136 1.63 2.81 -1.53
C ALA A 136 0.65 2.23 -0.49
N VAL A 137 -0.61 2.66 -0.52
CA VAL A 137 -1.66 2.11 0.36
C VAL A 137 -1.91 0.64 0.07
N ALA A 138 -1.98 0.25 -1.21
CA ALA A 138 -2.10 -1.15 -1.61
C ALA A 138 -0.90 -1.99 -1.12
N ALA A 139 0.33 -1.48 -1.23
CA ALA A 139 1.52 -2.15 -0.72
C ALA A 139 1.44 -2.39 0.80
N LYS A 140 1.00 -1.39 1.56
CA LYS A 140 0.75 -1.53 3.01
C LYS A 140 -0.32 -2.58 3.30
N ALA A 141 -1.42 -2.58 2.54
CA ALA A 141 -2.51 -3.54 2.73
C ALA A 141 -2.06 -5.00 2.47
N LEU A 142 -1.25 -5.22 1.42
CA LEU A 142 -0.64 -6.52 1.15
C LEU A 142 0.36 -6.94 2.24
N ALA A 143 1.18 -6.01 2.73
CA ALA A 143 2.12 -6.27 3.82
C ALA A 143 1.40 -6.67 5.13
N LEU A 144 0.28 -6.02 5.44
CA LEU A 144 -0.59 -6.42 6.56
C LEU A 144 -1.20 -7.81 6.36
N GLY A 145 -1.62 -8.15 5.15
CA GLY A 145 -2.09 -9.51 4.81
C GLY A 145 -1.00 -10.58 5.02
N ASN A 146 0.25 -10.27 4.65
CA ASN A 146 1.40 -11.13 4.90
C ASN A 146 1.69 -11.29 6.41
N LEU A 147 1.65 -10.20 7.19
CA LEU A 147 1.79 -10.28 8.65
C LEU A 147 0.68 -11.09 9.31
N ALA A 148 -0.56 -10.96 8.83
CA ALA A 148 -1.67 -11.77 9.33
C ALA A 148 -1.44 -13.27 9.08
N THR A 149 -0.87 -13.61 7.93
CA THR A 149 -0.49 -14.99 7.58
C THR A 149 0.61 -15.52 8.51
N LEU A 150 1.62 -14.71 8.80
CA LEU A 150 2.69 -15.07 9.75
C LEU A 150 2.15 -15.27 11.17
N ALA A 151 1.33 -14.34 11.67
CA ALA A 151 0.69 -14.45 12.98
C ALA A 151 -0.23 -15.67 13.09
N ALA A 152 -0.89 -16.07 12.00
CA ALA A 152 -1.66 -17.31 11.93
C ALA A 152 -0.78 -18.56 11.86
N GLY A 153 0.47 -18.46 11.39
CA GLY A 153 1.48 -19.52 11.49
C GLY A 153 1.85 -19.82 12.94
N ASP A 154 2.03 -18.78 13.75
CA ASP A 154 2.41 -18.89 15.18
C ASP A 154 1.31 -19.50 16.06
N LEU A 155 0.04 -19.41 15.62
CA LEU A 155 -1.08 -20.14 16.20
C LEU A 155 -0.92 -21.66 16.07
N ARG A 156 -0.37 -22.16 14.95
CA ARG A 156 -0.12 -23.60 14.76
C ARG A 156 0.95 -24.13 15.70
N SER A 157 1.92 -23.29 16.07
CA SER A 157 2.96 -23.64 17.04
C SER A 157 2.55 -23.40 18.50
N GLY A 158 1.31 -22.97 18.77
CA GLY A 158 0.79 -22.69 20.11
C GLY A 158 1.38 -21.45 20.79
N ALA A 159 2.05 -20.58 20.03
CA ALA A 159 2.79 -19.43 20.55
C ALA A 159 2.05 -18.08 20.37
N GLY A 160 1.03 -18.02 19.52
CA GLY A 160 0.26 -16.80 19.22
C GLY A 160 -1.25 -16.96 19.42
N GLY A 161 -1.93 -15.86 19.73
CA GLY A 161 -3.40 -15.78 19.67
C GLY A 161 -3.89 -15.34 18.28
N ALA A 162 -5.16 -15.55 17.95
CA ALA A 162 -5.73 -15.13 16.66
C ALA A 162 -5.91 -13.61 16.53
N GLY A 163 -5.89 -12.88 17.66
CA GLY A 163 -6.12 -11.44 17.74
C GLY A 163 -5.25 -10.59 16.79
N PRO A 164 -3.91 -10.75 16.77
CA PRO A 164 -3.04 -10.01 15.85
C PRO A 164 -3.36 -10.24 14.37
N ALA A 165 -3.64 -11.49 13.97
CA ALA A 165 -4.01 -11.81 12.60
C ALA A 165 -5.33 -11.14 12.19
N VAL A 166 -6.34 -11.18 13.08
CA VAL A 166 -7.63 -10.52 12.88
C VAL A 166 -7.46 -9.00 12.78
N ALA A 167 -6.62 -8.40 13.63
CA ALA A 167 -6.36 -6.96 13.61
C ALA A 167 -5.74 -6.50 12.28
N HIS A 168 -4.68 -7.19 11.82
CA HIS A 168 -4.03 -6.87 10.55
C HIS A 168 -4.98 -7.01 9.36
N LEU A 169 -5.82 -8.04 9.34
CA LEU A 169 -6.80 -8.23 8.26
C LEU A 169 -7.88 -7.16 8.24
N ARG A 170 -8.37 -6.73 9.42
CA ARG A 170 -9.35 -5.64 9.49
C ARG A 170 -8.75 -4.32 9.03
N GLU A 171 -7.50 -4.03 9.41
CA GLU A 171 -6.79 -2.85 8.92
C GLU A 171 -6.60 -2.92 7.40
N ALA A 172 -6.12 -4.04 6.87
CA ALA A 172 -5.95 -4.25 5.43
C ALA A 172 -7.27 -4.08 4.66
N ALA A 173 -8.38 -4.59 5.18
CA ALA A 173 -9.70 -4.41 4.59
C ALA A 173 -10.11 -2.94 4.50
N GLY A 174 -9.84 -2.14 5.54
CA GLY A 174 -10.10 -0.70 5.53
C GLY A 174 -9.27 0.05 4.49
N LEU A 175 -8.01 -0.33 4.31
CA LEU A 175 -7.14 0.24 3.28
C LEU A 175 -7.62 -0.12 1.87
N TRP A 176 -8.04 -1.37 1.64
CA TRP A 176 -8.61 -1.79 0.36
C TRP A 176 -9.93 -1.07 0.03
N ALA A 177 -10.77 -0.85 1.04
CA ALA A 177 -11.98 -0.04 0.87
C ALA A 177 -11.66 1.40 0.45
N TRP A 178 -10.60 1.99 1.02
CA TRP A 178 -10.11 3.30 0.60
C TRP A 178 -9.62 3.29 -0.86
N VAL A 179 -8.79 2.31 -1.24
CA VAL A 179 -8.29 2.18 -2.63
C VAL A 179 -9.43 1.99 -3.63
N ALA A 180 -10.47 1.23 -3.27
CA ALA A 180 -11.64 1.03 -4.13
C ALA A 180 -12.51 2.30 -4.26
N ALA A 181 -12.64 3.07 -3.17
CA ALA A 181 -13.45 4.28 -3.13
C ALA A 181 -12.78 5.46 -3.84
N GLU A 182 -11.46 5.58 -3.74
CA GLU A 182 -10.68 6.55 -4.47
C GLU A 182 -10.68 6.18 -5.95
N ARG A 183 -11.64 6.74 -6.69
CA ARG A 183 -11.86 6.51 -8.12
C ARG A 183 -10.68 7.03 -8.94
N LEU A 184 -9.56 6.31 -8.92
CA LEU A 184 -8.48 6.50 -9.87
C LEU A 184 -9.07 6.39 -11.27
N PRO A 185 -8.83 7.37 -12.17
CA PRO A 185 -9.32 7.26 -13.53
C PRO A 185 -8.89 5.92 -14.14
N GLU A 186 -9.74 5.31 -14.98
CA GLU A 186 -9.55 3.92 -15.45
C GLU A 186 -8.16 3.63 -16.05
N ARG A 187 -7.51 4.64 -16.64
CA ARG A 187 -6.14 4.54 -17.16
C ARG A 187 -5.05 4.28 -16.11
N TYR A 188 -5.36 4.50 -14.83
CA TYR A 188 -4.49 4.22 -13.68
C TYR A 188 -5.00 3.07 -12.81
N ALA A 189 -6.26 2.66 -12.98
CA ALA A 189 -6.90 1.57 -12.24
C ALA A 189 -6.45 0.22 -12.81
N HIS A 190 -5.19 -0.14 -12.56
CA HIS A 190 -4.60 -1.39 -12.98
C HIS A 190 -4.08 -2.19 -11.79
N ALA A 191 -4.18 -3.52 -11.91
CA ALA A 191 -3.73 -4.47 -10.91
C ALA A 191 -4.26 -4.15 -9.49
N GLU A 192 -3.39 -3.85 -8.53
CA GLU A 192 -3.74 -3.59 -7.13
C GLU A 192 -4.74 -2.44 -6.97
N CYS A 193 -4.65 -1.41 -7.81
CA CYS A 193 -5.51 -0.24 -7.72
C CYS A 193 -6.74 -0.30 -8.63
N ALA A 194 -7.00 -1.44 -9.28
CA ALA A 194 -8.27 -1.63 -9.96
C ALA A 194 -9.38 -1.80 -8.92
N ALA A 195 -10.46 -1.01 -9.02
CA ALA A 195 -11.53 -1.00 -8.01
C ALA A 195 -12.07 -2.40 -7.69
N ALA A 196 -12.36 -3.22 -8.71
CA ALA A 196 -12.83 -4.58 -8.51
C ALA A 196 -11.81 -5.50 -7.80
N VAL A 197 -10.51 -5.30 -8.03
CA VAL A 197 -9.44 -6.05 -7.35
C VAL A 197 -9.35 -5.62 -5.90
N ALA A 198 -9.35 -4.31 -5.64
CA ALA A 198 -9.33 -3.75 -4.29
C ALA A 198 -10.57 -4.19 -3.49
N GLU A 199 -11.77 -4.12 -4.07
CA GLU A 199 -13.01 -4.62 -3.45
C GLU A 199 -12.92 -6.11 -3.11
N GLY A 200 -12.47 -6.94 -4.06
CA GLY A 200 -12.30 -8.37 -3.85
C GLY A 200 -11.30 -8.69 -2.73
N LEU A 201 -10.17 -7.99 -2.68
CA LEU A 201 -9.17 -8.15 -1.62
C LEU A 201 -9.68 -7.65 -0.26
N GLY A 202 -10.43 -6.55 -0.23
CA GLY A 202 -11.08 -6.07 0.98
C GLY A 202 -12.08 -7.07 1.55
N GLN A 203 -12.94 -7.63 0.70
CA GLN A 203 -13.88 -8.69 1.09
C GLN A 203 -13.16 -9.97 1.54
N TRP A 204 -12.09 -10.35 0.85
CA TRP A 204 -11.24 -11.47 1.26
C TRP A 204 -10.66 -11.25 2.65
N CYS A 205 -10.10 -10.07 2.93
CA CYS A 205 -9.57 -9.73 4.26
C CYS A 205 -10.63 -9.83 5.35
N LEU A 206 -11.85 -9.31 5.12
CA LEU A 206 -12.94 -9.40 6.09
C LEU A 206 -13.39 -10.84 6.34
N ALA A 207 -13.55 -11.64 5.29
CA ALA A 207 -13.91 -13.05 5.41
C ALA A 207 -12.86 -13.82 6.23
N ARG A 208 -11.57 -13.54 5.99
CA ARG A 208 -10.46 -14.12 6.75
C ARG A 208 -10.49 -13.70 8.22
N ALA A 209 -10.75 -12.43 8.49
CA ALA A 209 -10.83 -11.91 9.85
C ALA A 209 -11.99 -12.55 10.63
N GLN A 210 -13.12 -12.82 9.96
CA GLN A 210 -14.26 -13.52 10.54
C GLN A 210 -13.98 -15.00 10.83
N LEU A 211 -13.22 -15.68 9.96
CA LEU A 211 -12.85 -17.09 10.18
C LEU A 211 -11.88 -17.29 11.34
N ALA A 212 -11.03 -16.29 11.62
CA ALA A 212 -10.05 -16.32 12.70
C ALA A 212 -10.55 -15.78 14.05
N ALA A 213 -11.67 -15.05 14.06
CA ALA A 213 -12.33 -14.58 15.27
C ALA A 213 -13.17 -15.68 15.93
#